data_AF-A0A7L5E2E4-F1
#
_entry.id   AF-A0A7L5E2E4-F1
#
_cell.length_a   1.000
_cell.length_b   1.000
_cell.length_c   1.000
_cell.angle_alpha   90.00
_cell.angle_beta   90.00
_cell.angle_gamma   90.00
#
_symmetry.space_group_name_H-M   'P 1'
#
loop_
_entity.id
_entity.type
_entity.pdbx_description
1 polymer ?
#
loop_
_entity_poly.entity_id
_entity_poly.type
_entity_poly.pdbx_seq_one_letter_code
_entity_poly.pdbx_strand_id
1 'polypeptide(L)'
;MNDKLSKTYLFERHTQQQVTGWAARLHYFYFFRAWGGHANDGDEFTAGISYTDKEVLKYKLIQLGFTLRSITADDPQPEWGKSYPGTEFAKFKIPISHFPELEQPGHVVIDEVPVFVWVTPQIIQFSVSGLADGNRYEVSQADFDACLKLEKLFDQLVWQSFKDERITQSAQCISTTRYPELFI
;
A
#
# COMPACT_ATOMS: atom_id res chain seq x y z
N MET A 1 15.17 15.55 -1.16
CA MET A 1 15.72 14.74 -2.27
C MET A 1 14.69 14.77 -3.37
N ASN A 2 15.03 15.38 -4.51
CA ASN A 2 14.06 15.79 -5.52
C ASN A 2 14.20 15.02 -6.84
N ASP A 3 15.07 14.00 -6.87
CA ASP A 3 15.48 13.38 -8.12
C ASP A 3 14.47 12.33 -8.57
N LYS A 4 14.12 12.40 -9.85
CA LYS A 4 13.32 11.39 -10.54
C LYS A 4 14.18 10.15 -10.75
N LEU A 5 13.53 8.98 -10.78
CA LEU A 5 14.20 7.76 -11.23
C LEU A 5 14.48 7.86 -12.73
N SER A 6 15.55 7.21 -13.19
CA SER A 6 15.89 7.19 -14.62
C SER A 6 14.84 6.39 -15.40
N LYS A 7 14.58 6.76 -16.66
CA LYS A 7 13.61 6.02 -17.50
C LYS A 7 13.99 4.55 -17.66
N THR A 8 15.28 4.25 -17.82
CA THR A 8 15.78 2.87 -17.91
C THR A 8 15.41 2.06 -16.67
N TYR A 9 15.50 2.67 -15.49
CA TYR A 9 15.17 2.00 -14.24
C TYR A 9 13.66 1.85 -14.02
N LEU A 10 12.87 2.88 -14.38
CA LEU A 10 11.41 2.84 -14.27
C LEU A 10 10.77 1.73 -15.11
N PHE A 11 11.35 1.45 -16.28
CA PHE A 11 10.80 0.49 -17.26
C PHE A 11 11.62 -0.78 -17.38
N GLU A 12 12.39 -1.12 -16.34
CA GLU A 12 13.23 -2.33 -16.32
C GLU A 12 12.39 -3.61 -16.33
N ARG A 13 11.23 -3.60 -15.66
CA ARG A 13 10.31 -4.74 -15.53
C ARG A 13 9.08 -4.66 -16.43
N HIS A 14 8.56 -3.46 -16.59
CA HIS A 14 7.35 -3.22 -17.37
C HIS A 14 7.64 -2.23 -18.49
N THR A 15 7.04 -2.47 -19.65
CA THR A 15 7.16 -1.51 -20.76
C THR A 15 6.49 -0.19 -20.37
N GLN A 16 6.99 0.92 -20.94
CA GLN A 16 6.37 2.23 -20.74
C GLN A 16 4.87 2.21 -21.07
N GLN A 17 4.47 1.53 -22.15
CA GLN A 17 3.07 1.44 -22.57
C GLN A 17 2.18 0.72 -21.53
N GLN A 18 2.68 -0.33 -20.89
CA GLN A 18 1.94 -1.04 -19.84
C GLN A 18 1.72 -0.11 -18.63
N VAL A 19 2.79 0.50 -18.15
CA VAL A 19 2.72 1.35 -16.95
C VAL A 19 1.85 2.57 -17.17
N THR A 20 2.00 3.28 -18.30
CA THR A 20 1.16 4.44 -18.58
C THR A 20 -0.28 4.04 -18.86
N GLY A 21 -0.51 2.87 -19.48
CA GLY A 21 -1.84 2.30 -19.67
C GLY A 21 -2.54 1.97 -18.35
N TRP A 22 -1.81 1.46 -17.35
CA TRP A 22 -2.35 1.24 -16.01
C TRP A 22 -2.62 2.57 -15.30
N ALA A 23 -1.64 3.47 -15.26
CA ALA A 23 -1.74 4.76 -14.58
C ALA A 23 -2.85 5.66 -15.16
N ALA A 24 -3.18 5.55 -16.45
CA ALA A 24 -4.27 6.30 -17.06
C ALA A 24 -5.67 5.79 -16.66
N ARG A 25 -5.77 4.58 -16.10
CA ARG A 25 -7.06 3.91 -15.81
C ARG A 25 -7.36 3.78 -14.32
N LEU A 26 -6.36 3.98 -13.46
CA LEU A 26 -6.51 3.98 -12.01
C LEU A 26 -6.74 5.41 -11.51
N HIS A 27 -7.64 5.57 -10.55
CA HIS A 27 -8.01 6.87 -9.99
C HIS A 27 -7.61 7.05 -8.53
N TYR A 28 -7.43 5.95 -7.80
CA TYR A 28 -6.98 5.88 -6.41
C TYR A 28 -5.59 5.26 -6.29
N PHE A 29 -5.35 4.16 -7.00
CA PHE A 29 -4.09 3.43 -6.96
C PHE A 29 -3.08 4.02 -7.96
N TYR A 30 -1.81 3.99 -7.58
CA TYR A 30 -0.70 4.42 -8.41
C TYR A 30 0.30 3.29 -8.53
N PHE A 31 0.91 3.14 -9.71
CA PHE A 31 2.06 2.26 -9.87
C PHE A 31 3.26 2.86 -9.14
N PHE A 32 3.87 2.06 -8.28
CA PHE A 32 5.07 2.35 -7.52
C PHE A 32 6.21 1.44 -7.96
N ARG A 33 7.28 2.05 -8.48
CA ARG A 33 8.53 1.34 -8.79
C ARG A 33 9.30 1.05 -7.51
N ALA A 34 9.82 -0.17 -7.36
CA ALA A 34 10.77 -0.53 -6.30
C ALA A 34 11.96 0.46 -6.24
N TRP A 35 12.57 0.67 -5.07
CA TRP A 35 13.76 1.52 -4.95
C TRP A 35 15.05 0.79 -5.33
N GLY A 36 15.08 -0.52 -5.09
CA GLY A 36 16.24 -1.39 -5.15
C GLY A 36 17.07 -1.33 -3.86
N GLY A 37 17.38 -2.50 -3.30
CA GLY A 37 18.40 -2.64 -2.23
C GLY A 37 17.92 -3.08 -0.86
N HIS A 38 16.62 -3.34 -0.67
CA HIS A 38 16.08 -3.91 0.58
C HIS A 38 15.27 -5.18 0.33
N ALA A 39 15.20 -6.05 1.35
CA ALA A 39 14.29 -7.19 1.32
C ALA A 39 12.84 -6.69 1.32
N ASN A 40 11.98 -7.29 0.48
CA ASN A 40 10.58 -6.91 0.24
C ASN A 40 10.35 -5.59 -0.51
N ASP A 41 11.35 -5.08 -1.22
CA ASP A 41 11.22 -3.92 -2.10
C ASP A 41 10.90 -4.38 -3.53
N GLY A 42 9.63 -4.27 -3.90
CA GLY A 42 9.07 -4.75 -5.15
C GLY A 42 8.16 -3.71 -5.78
N ASP A 43 7.83 -3.91 -7.06
CA ASP A 43 6.80 -3.08 -7.68
C ASP A 43 5.45 -3.36 -7.02
N GLU A 44 4.66 -2.31 -6.81
CA GLU A 44 3.35 -2.41 -6.19
C GLU A 44 2.37 -1.38 -6.78
N PHE A 45 1.07 -1.66 -6.65
CA PHE A 45 0.04 -0.65 -6.80
C PHE A 45 -0.36 -0.14 -5.43
N THR A 46 -0.27 1.17 -5.22
CA THR A 46 -0.44 1.78 -3.90
C THR A 46 -1.46 2.91 -3.93
N ALA A 47 -2.39 2.89 -2.97
CA ALA A 47 -3.35 3.94 -2.71
C ALA A 47 -3.24 4.44 -1.26
N GLY A 48 -3.55 5.71 -1.03
CA GLY A 48 -3.65 6.29 0.30
C GLY A 48 -5.04 6.88 0.53
N ILE A 49 -5.66 6.56 1.67
CA ILE A 49 -6.94 7.15 2.10
C ILE A 49 -6.73 7.85 3.44
N SER A 50 -7.07 9.13 3.48
CA SER A 50 -6.91 9.97 4.66
C SER A 50 -7.98 9.70 5.73
N TYR A 51 -7.59 9.93 6.98
CA TYR A 51 -8.46 9.95 8.15
C TYR A 51 -7.99 11.00 9.16
N THR A 52 -8.89 11.42 10.04
CA THR A 52 -8.64 12.52 11.00
C THR A 52 -8.29 12.04 12.39
N ASP A 53 -8.88 10.92 12.81
CA ASP A 53 -8.77 10.40 14.16
C ASP A 53 -9.03 8.88 14.21
N LYS A 54 -8.90 8.33 15.41
CA LYS A 54 -9.04 6.89 15.67
C LYS A 54 -10.40 6.33 15.30
N GLU A 55 -11.47 7.09 15.50
CA GLU A 55 -12.83 6.59 15.28
C GLU A 55 -13.16 6.62 13.79
N VAL A 56 -12.72 7.65 13.06
CA VAL A 56 -12.79 7.67 11.59
C VAL A 56 -11.96 6.56 10.97
N LEU A 57 -10.75 6.29 11.48
CA LEU A 57 -9.93 5.16 11.05
C LEU A 57 -10.68 3.84 11.19
N LYS A 58 -11.18 3.53 12.40
CA LYS A 58 -11.94 2.29 12.64
C LYS A 58 -13.18 2.19 11.76
N TYR A 59 -13.93 3.27 11.63
CA TYR A 59 -15.13 3.32 10.80
C TYR A 59 -14.81 2.95 9.36
N LYS A 60 -13.77 3.55 8.76
CA LYS A 60 -13.36 3.23 7.38
C LYS A 60 -12.96 1.77 7.22
N LEU A 61 -12.21 1.20 8.17
CA LEU A 61 -11.80 -0.21 8.10
C LEU A 61 -13.00 -1.17 8.23
N ILE A 62 -13.98 -0.83 9.08
CA ILE A 62 -15.24 -1.60 9.20
C ILE A 62 -16.01 -1.60 7.88
N GLN A 63 -16.06 -0.48 7.17
CA GLN A 63 -16.69 -0.40 5.84
C GLN A 63 -16.03 -1.35 4.82
N LEU A 64 -14.75 -1.68 5.01
CA LEU A 64 -14.00 -2.64 4.19
C LEU A 64 -14.15 -4.09 4.68
N GLY A 65 -14.91 -4.32 5.76
CA GLY A 65 -15.22 -5.65 6.27
C GLY A 65 -14.24 -6.19 7.31
N PHE A 66 -13.35 -5.36 7.89
CA PHE A 66 -12.44 -5.82 8.95
C PHE A 66 -12.25 -4.79 10.07
N THR A 67 -11.75 -5.26 11.21
CA THR A 67 -11.54 -4.44 12.42
C THR A 67 -10.11 -4.53 12.91
N LEU A 68 -9.60 -3.43 13.48
CA LEU A 68 -8.32 -3.43 14.17
C LEU A 68 -8.39 -4.27 15.44
N ARG A 69 -7.33 -5.02 15.70
CA ARG A 69 -7.15 -5.77 16.95
C ARG A 69 -6.49 -4.87 17.99
N SER A 70 -6.87 -5.07 19.25
CA SER A 70 -6.17 -4.46 20.37
C SER A 70 -4.90 -5.24 20.72
N ILE A 71 -3.87 -4.49 21.10
CA ILE A 71 -2.67 -5.03 21.76
C ILE A 71 -2.90 -4.94 23.26
N THR A 72 -2.69 -6.05 23.95
CA THR A 72 -2.88 -6.22 25.39
C THR A 72 -1.53 -6.51 26.05
N ALA A 73 -1.49 -6.41 27.39
CA ALA A 73 -0.29 -6.72 28.16
C ALA A 73 0.13 -8.21 28.04
N ASP A 74 -0.80 -9.09 27.67
CA ASP A 74 -0.55 -10.53 27.51
C ASP A 74 0.08 -10.86 26.14
N ASP A 75 0.09 -9.91 25.20
CA ASP A 75 0.68 -10.13 23.89
C ASP A 75 2.21 -10.11 23.97
N PRO A 76 2.91 -11.08 23.34
CA PRO A 76 4.36 -11.14 23.37
C PRO A 76 4.96 -9.85 22.80
N GLN A 77 5.99 -9.34 23.48
CA GLN A 77 6.73 -8.14 23.08
C GLN A 77 8.20 -8.49 22.83
N PRO A 78 8.84 -7.87 21.82
CA PRO A 78 10.26 -8.06 21.62
C PRO A 78 11.05 -7.40 22.76
N GLU A 79 11.87 -8.19 23.45
CA GLU A 79 12.85 -7.68 24.41
C GLU A 79 13.98 -6.91 23.70
N TRP A 80 14.29 -5.72 24.21
CA TRP A 80 15.35 -4.87 23.65
C TRP A 80 16.73 -5.55 23.73
N GLY A 81 17.48 -5.53 22.63
CA GLY A 81 18.81 -6.14 22.54
C GLY A 81 18.82 -7.65 22.30
N LYS A 82 17.66 -8.32 22.27
CA LYS A 82 17.55 -9.75 21.96
C LYS A 82 17.31 -9.96 20.46
N SER A 83 18.09 -10.86 19.87
CA SER A 83 17.89 -11.28 18.48
C SER A 83 16.88 -12.43 18.41
N TYR A 84 15.97 -12.35 17.45
CA TYR A 84 14.94 -13.35 17.22
C TYR A 84 15.07 -13.93 15.81
N PRO A 85 14.88 -15.23 15.61
CA PRO A 85 14.61 -15.79 14.28
C PRO A 85 13.38 -15.12 13.67
N GLY A 86 13.36 -14.93 12.34
CA GLY A 86 12.27 -14.23 11.67
C GLY A 86 10.88 -14.82 11.94
N THR A 87 10.78 -16.14 12.08
CA THR A 87 9.53 -16.85 12.43
C THR A 87 9.04 -16.57 13.84
N GLU A 88 9.95 -16.27 14.77
CA GLU A 88 9.61 -15.87 16.14
C GLU A 88 9.27 -14.38 16.18
N PHE A 89 10.04 -13.57 15.46
CA PHE A 89 9.78 -12.13 15.34
C PHE A 89 8.40 -11.83 14.73
N ALA A 90 7.97 -12.63 13.75
CA ALA A 90 6.65 -12.51 13.13
C ALA A 90 5.46 -12.76 14.08
N LYS A 91 5.70 -13.28 15.30
CA LYS A 91 4.65 -13.46 16.32
C LYS A 91 4.37 -12.19 17.12
N PHE A 92 5.27 -11.21 17.07
CA PHE A 92 5.09 -9.94 17.76
C PHE A 92 4.09 -9.08 17.01
N LYS A 93 3.10 -8.57 17.75
CA LYS A 93 2.14 -7.60 17.20
C LYS A 93 2.87 -6.29 16.93
N ILE A 94 2.64 -5.71 15.76
CA ILE A 94 3.24 -4.42 15.41
C ILE A 94 2.23 -3.32 15.76
N PRO A 95 2.54 -2.40 16.69
CA PRO A 95 1.64 -1.32 17.03
C PRO A 95 1.52 -0.29 15.92
N ILE A 96 0.34 0.33 15.79
CA ILE A 96 0.18 1.55 15.01
C ILE A 96 0.89 2.69 15.78
N SER A 97 1.85 3.36 15.15
CA SER A 97 2.79 4.28 15.83
C SER A 97 2.15 5.34 16.73
N HIS A 98 0.98 5.85 16.36
CA HIS A 98 0.25 6.90 17.07
C HIS A 98 -1.04 6.40 17.75
N PHE A 99 -1.33 5.10 17.64
CA PHE A 99 -2.35 4.36 18.41
C PHE A 99 -1.74 3.05 18.90
N PRO A 100 -0.79 3.11 19.86
CA PRO A 100 0.00 1.94 20.26
C PRO A 100 -0.83 0.82 20.89
N GLU A 101 -2.07 1.10 21.28
CA GLU A 101 -3.03 0.11 21.75
C GLU A 101 -3.65 -0.74 20.63
N LEU A 102 -3.38 -0.42 19.35
CA LEU A 102 -3.93 -1.09 18.17
C LEU A 102 -2.82 -1.73 17.33
N GLU A 103 -3.11 -2.92 16.83
CA GLU A 103 -2.24 -3.68 15.92
C GLU A 103 -2.35 -3.15 14.48
N GLN A 104 -1.23 -3.09 13.75
CA GLN A 104 -1.21 -2.83 12.31
C GLN A 104 -2.00 -3.91 11.57
N PRO A 105 -2.83 -3.55 10.57
CA PRO A 105 -3.59 -4.55 9.80
C PRO A 105 -2.72 -5.59 9.10
N GLY A 106 -1.66 -5.14 8.42
CA GLY A 106 -0.81 -6.01 7.62
C GLY A 106 -1.57 -6.62 6.45
N HIS A 107 -1.43 -7.93 6.22
CA HIS A 107 -2.16 -8.62 5.16
C HIS A 107 -3.61 -8.89 5.55
N VAL A 108 -4.54 -8.34 4.78
CA VAL A 108 -5.99 -8.52 4.93
C VAL A 108 -6.60 -8.93 3.59
N VAL A 109 -7.86 -9.35 3.61
CA VAL A 109 -8.65 -9.62 2.41
C VAL A 109 -9.82 -8.64 2.37
N ILE A 110 -9.93 -7.88 1.27
CA ILE A 110 -10.99 -6.89 1.05
C ILE A 110 -11.73 -7.32 -0.21
N ASP A 111 -13.01 -7.66 -0.09
CA ASP A 111 -13.83 -8.16 -1.21
C ASP A 111 -13.10 -9.23 -2.05
N GLU A 112 -12.62 -10.28 -1.36
CA GLU A 112 -11.84 -11.41 -1.93
C GLU A 112 -10.47 -11.05 -2.52
N VAL A 113 -10.04 -9.78 -2.46
CA VAL A 113 -8.73 -9.34 -2.90
C VAL A 113 -7.75 -9.33 -1.73
N PRO A 114 -6.61 -10.07 -1.80
CA PRO A 114 -5.52 -9.91 -0.84
C PRO A 114 -4.88 -8.53 -0.97
N VAL A 115 -4.84 -7.77 0.13
CA VAL A 115 -4.27 -6.42 0.17
C VAL A 115 -3.36 -6.30 1.39
N PHE A 116 -2.21 -5.66 1.23
CA PHE A 116 -1.42 -5.22 2.38
C PHE A 116 -1.88 -3.83 2.81
N VAL A 117 -2.29 -3.68 4.07
CA VAL A 117 -2.78 -2.43 4.64
C VAL A 117 -1.87 -1.97 5.77
N TRP A 118 -1.40 -0.74 5.68
CA TRP A 118 -0.53 -0.13 6.66
C TRP A 118 -1.04 1.23 7.09
N VAL A 119 -1.10 1.46 8.39
CA VAL A 119 -1.60 2.71 8.96
C VAL A 119 -0.44 3.59 9.40
N THR A 120 -0.36 4.78 8.82
CA THR A 120 0.57 5.85 9.22
C THR A 120 -0.23 7.06 9.70
N PRO A 121 0.37 8.05 10.37
CA PRO A 121 -0.38 9.23 10.82
C PRO A 121 -1.22 9.83 9.69
N GLN A 122 -2.54 9.81 9.90
CA GLN A 122 -3.58 10.35 9.01
C GLN A 122 -3.82 9.57 7.71
N ILE A 123 -3.08 8.51 7.37
CA ILE A 123 -3.25 7.76 6.11
C ILE A 123 -3.36 6.25 6.33
N ILE A 124 -4.37 5.65 5.71
CA ILE A 124 -4.48 4.21 5.48
C ILE A 124 -3.88 3.94 4.11
N GLN A 125 -2.74 3.26 4.07
CA GLN A 125 -2.10 2.85 2.83
C GLN A 125 -2.57 1.45 2.45
N PHE A 126 -2.89 1.25 1.18
CA PHE A 126 -3.25 -0.02 0.57
C PHE A 126 -2.22 -0.34 -0.51
N SER A 127 -1.59 -1.50 -0.43
CA SER A 127 -0.62 -1.99 -1.41
C SER A 127 -1.08 -3.35 -1.97
N VAL A 128 -0.99 -3.51 -3.30
CA VAL A 128 -1.33 -4.74 -4.03
C VAL A 128 -0.16 -5.15 -4.91
N SER A 129 0.31 -6.39 -4.75
CA SER A 129 1.31 -7.04 -5.60
C SER A 129 1.32 -8.56 -5.44
N GLY A 130 1.74 -9.27 -6.49
CA GLY A 130 1.97 -10.71 -6.48
C GLY A 130 0.72 -11.58 -6.48
N LEU A 131 -0.43 -11.11 -6.97
CA LEU A 131 -1.66 -11.90 -6.99
C LEU A 131 -1.63 -13.07 -7.97
N ALA A 132 -0.85 -12.99 -9.05
CA ALA A 132 -0.83 -14.02 -10.08
C ALA A 132 -0.10 -15.31 -9.63
N ASP A 133 1.01 -15.16 -8.91
CA ASP A 133 1.96 -16.25 -8.62
C ASP A 133 2.62 -16.14 -7.23
N GLY A 134 2.25 -15.15 -6.42
CA GLY A 134 2.87 -14.84 -5.14
C GLY A 134 4.16 -14.04 -5.24
N ASN A 135 4.63 -13.67 -6.45
CA ASN A 135 5.82 -12.86 -6.64
C ASN A 135 5.53 -11.39 -6.33
N ARG A 136 5.96 -10.93 -5.15
CA ARG A 136 5.76 -9.54 -4.71
C ARG A 136 6.78 -8.54 -5.24
N TYR A 137 7.71 -8.97 -6.10
CA TYR A 137 8.73 -8.09 -6.65
C TYR A 137 8.30 -7.42 -7.96
N GLU A 138 7.26 -7.91 -8.59
CA GLU A 138 6.78 -7.45 -9.90
C GLU A 138 5.25 -7.52 -9.93
N VAL A 139 4.59 -6.45 -10.38
CA VAL A 139 3.13 -6.44 -10.50
C VAL A 139 2.69 -7.03 -11.84
N SER A 140 1.52 -7.64 -11.83
CA SER A 140 0.92 -8.29 -12.97
C SER A 140 -0.38 -7.60 -13.39
N GLN A 141 -0.93 -8.04 -14.52
CA GLN A 141 -2.28 -7.63 -14.93
C GLN A 141 -3.34 -8.02 -13.90
N ALA A 142 -3.15 -9.12 -13.15
CA ALA A 142 -4.07 -9.53 -12.09
C ALA A 142 -4.08 -8.54 -10.92
N ASP A 143 -2.92 -7.99 -10.56
CA ASP A 143 -2.82 -6.94 -9.54
C ASP A 143 -3.53 -5.66 -9.97
N PHE A 144 -3.37 -5.27 -11.24
CA PHE A 144 -4.07 -4.13 -11.80
C PHE A 144 -5.60 -4.34 -11.84
N ASP A 145 -6.07 -5.50 -12.29
CA ASP A 145 -7.50 -5.81 -12.36
C ASP A 145 -8.12 -5.85 -10.95
N ALA A 146 -7.37 -6.32 -9.95
CA ALA A 146 -7.75 -6.28 -8.55
C ALA A 146 -7.84 -4.83 -8.02
N CYS A 147 -6.92 -3.95 -8.41
CA CYS A 147 -7.01 -2.53 -8.07
C CYS A 147 -8.29 -1.90 -8.67
N LEU A 148 -8.64 -2.19 -9.93
CA LEU A 148 -9.89 -1.71 -10.53
C LEU A 148 -11.13 -2.22 -9.77
N LYS A 149 -11.09 -3.44 -9.22
CA LYS A 149 -12.17 -3.96 -8.36
C LYS A 149 -12.25 -3.17 -7.05
N LEU A 150 -11.12 -2.91 -6.39
CA LEU A 150 -11.06 -2.12 -5.16
C LEU A 150 -11.48 -0.66 -5.36
N GLU A 151 -11.12 -0.04 -6.48
CA GLU A 151 -11.54 1.34 -6.79
C GLU A 151 -13.06 1.47 -6.89
N LYS A 152 -13.74 0.48 -7.49
CA LYS A 152 -15.21 0.45 -7.52
C LYS A 152 -15.81 0.38 -6.11
N LEU A 153 -15.18 -0.37 -5.20
CA LEU A 153 -15.59 -0.41 -3.79
C LEU A 153 -15.36 0.96 -3.14
N PHE A 154 -14.22 1.60 -3.37
CA PHE A 154 -13.92 2.93 -2.82
C PHE A 154 -14.90 4.00 -3.34
N ASP A 155 -15.31 3.91 -4.60
CA ASP A 155 -16.34 4.78 -5.18
C ASP A 155 -17.71 4.57 -4.53
N GLN A 156 -18.10 3.32 -4.28
CA GLN A 156 -19.35 3.00 -3.56
C GLN A 156 -19.33 3.55 -2.13
N LEU A 157 -18.16 3.58 -1.50
CA LEU A 157 -17.95 4.19 -0.17
C LEU A 157 -17.80 5.72 -0.22
N VAL A 158 -17.81 6.31 -1.42
CA VAL A 158 -17.66 7.76 -1.66
C VAL A 158 -16.33 8.28 -1.11
N TRP A 159 -15.24 7.53 -1.35
CA TRP A 159 -13.94 7.84 -0.76
C TRP A 159 -13.06 8.80 -1.57
N GLN A 160 -13.52 9.26 -2.74
CA GLN A 160 -12.75 10.13 -3.63
C GLN A 160 -12.20 11.39 -2.93
N SER A 161 -12.99 12.02 -2.05
CA SER A 161 -12.56 13.22 -1.31
C SER A 161 -11.51 12.96 -0.23
N PHE A 162 -11.25 11.70 0.11
CA PHE A 162 -10.27 11.30 1.11
C PHE A 162 -8.98 10.78 0.49
N LYS A 163 -8.90 10.67 -0.84
CA LYS A 163 -7.69 10.20 -1.52
C LYS A 163 -6.49 11.07 -1.14
N ASP A 164 -5.40 10.43 -0.71
CA ASP A 164 -4.15 11.12 -0.43
C ASP A 164 -3.36 11.34 -1.72
N GLU A 165 -3.34 12.57 -2.21
CA GLU A 165 -2.59 12.92 -3.42
C GLU A 165 -1.10 13.16 -3.14
N ARG A 166 -0.66 13.27 -1.88
CA ARG A 166 0.76 13.50 -1.55
C ARG A 166 1.63 12.32 -2.00
N ILE A 167 1.05 11.12 -2.07
CA ILE A 167 1.71 9.92 -2.59
C ILE A 167 2.27 10.13 -4.01
N THR A 168 1.62 10.99 -4.82
CA THR A 168 2.04 11.30 -6.19
C THR A 168 3.33 12.09 -6.27
N GLN A 169 3.83 12.66 -5.16
CA GLN A 169 5.09 13.38 -5.11
C GLN A 169 6.30 12.45 -4.97
N SER A 170 6.07 11.18 -4.60
CA SER A 170 7.15 10.19 -4.45
C SER A 170 7.89 9.97 -5.78
N ALA A 171 9.21 9.80 -5.71
CA ALA A 171 10.01 9.46 -6.87
C ALA A 171 9.66 8.07 -7.45
N GLN A 172 9.10 7.17 -6.63
CA GLN A 172 8.66 5.84 -7.05
C GLN A 172 7.30 5.86 -7.76
N CYS A 173 6.49 6.88 -7.51
CA CYS A 173 5.14 6.99 -8.05
C CYS A 173 5.16 7.45 -9.50
N ILE A 174 4.70 6.60 -10.43
CA ILE A 174 4.48 7.01 -11.81
C ILE A 174 3.08 7.65 -11.91
N SER A 175 3.05 8.97 -12.02
CA SER A 175 1.83 9.79 -12.10
C SER A 175 2.04 10.98 -13.04
N THR A 176 0.96 11.62 -13.50
CA THR A 176 1.03 12.87 -14.28
C THR A 176 1.65 14.02 -13.48
N THR A 177 1.54 14.00 -12.16
CA THR A 177 2.17 14.99 -11.27
C THR A 177 3.70 14.85 -11.27
N ARG A 178 4.21 13.63 -11.11
CA ARG A 178 5.65 13.38 -11.00
C ARG A 178 6.33 13.24 -12.36
N TYR A 179 5.71 12.53 -13.29
CA TYR A 179 6.26 12.18 -14.60
C TYR A 179 5.31 12.61 -15.73
N PRO A 180 4.96 13.91 -15.85
CA PRO A 180 4.06 14.38 -16.90
C PRO A 180 4.52 14.02 -18.31
N GLU A 181 5.85 13.94 -18.53
CA GLU A 181 6.47 13.58 -19.80
C GLU A 181 6.15 12.17 -20.31
N LEU A 182 5.52 11.31 -19.49
CA LEU A 182 5.13 9.95 -19.86
C LEU A 182 3.69 9.88 -20.41
N PHE A 183 2.91 10.96 -20.29
CA PHE A 183 1.47 11.00 -20.61
C PHE A 183 1.13 11.98 -21.74
N ILE A 184 2.12 12.30 -22.57
CA ILE A 184 1.99 13.21 -23.73
C ILE A 184 1.66 12.40 -24.99
#